data_AF-A0A4D7C5W1-F1
#
_entry.id   AF-A0A4D7C5W1-F1
#
_cell.length_a   1.000
_cell.length_b   1.000
_cell.length_c   1.000
_cell.angle_alpha   90.00
_cell.angle_beta   90.00
_cell.angle_gamma   90.00
#
_symmetry.space_group_name_H-M   'P 1'
#
loop_
_entity.id
_entity.type
_entity.pdbx_description
1 polymer ?
#
loop_
_entity_poly.entity_id
_entity_poly.type
_entity_poly.pdbx_seq_one_letter_code
_entity_poly.pdbx_strand_id
1 'polypeptide(L)'
;MAVVVIGLYSVRDRLFRMPADVATTTLGLHLARQVTTLAFQVGMWAVALPSAGWSAWLVLLAARTALSRVPLLPNKELMFAGLGVALSGVIAAPPERIAAMFVASGALVVGCHLLVFVLGLRGASRAVSPTA
;
A
#
# COMPACT_ATOMS: atom_id res chain seq x y z
N MET A 1 -2.85 13.03 -20.79
CA MET A 1 -2.99 13.57 -19.41
C MET A 1 -3.75 14.89 -19.38
N ALA A 2 -3.38 15.91 -20.17
CA ALA A 2 -4.09 17.19 -20.23
C ALA A 2 -5.60 17.06 -20.60
N VAL A 3 -5.95 16.20 -21.57
CA VAL A 3 -7.35 15.98 -21.97
C VAL A 3 -8.21 15.37 -20.86
N VAL A 4 -7.64 14.50 -20.02
CA VAL A 4 -8.33 13.90 -18.86
C VAL A 4 -8.55 14.94 -17.77
N VAL A 5 -7.57 15.82 -17.54
CA VAL A 5 -7.65 16.91 -16.55
C VAL A 5 -8.65 17.98 -16.97
N ILE A 6 -8.65 18.37 -18.25
CA ILE A 6 -9.60 19.32 -18.85
C ILE A 6 -11.02 18.73 -18.85
N GLY A 7 -11.14 17.44 -19.16
CA GLY A 7 -12.39 16.68 -19.06
C GLY A 7 -12.93 16.62 -17.64
N LEU A 8 -12.09 16.42 -16.61
CA LEU A 8 -12.53 16.44 -15.20
C LEU A 8 -12.99 17.84 -14.76
N TYR A 9 -12.33 18.89 -15.25
CA TYR A 9 -12.67 20.27 -14.89
C TYR A 9 -14.03 20.71 -15.43
N SER A 10 -14.44 20.22 -16.61
CA SER A 10 -15.73 20.60 -17.22
C SER A 10 -16.94 19.96 -16.54
N VAL A 11 -16.75 18.82 -15.85
CA VAL A 11 -17.80 18.14 -15.06
C VAL A 11 -17.73 18.43 -13.56
N ARG A 12 -16.82 19.31 -13.10
CA ARG A 12 -16.63 19.59 -11.66
C ARG A 12 -17.93 20.01 -10.96
N ASP A 13 -18.75 20.86 -11.58
CA ASP A 13 -19.98 21.37 -10.95
C ASP A 13 -21.13 20.33 -10.90
N ARG A 14 -20.95 19.20 -11.61
CA ARG A 14 -21.81 18.02 -11.57
C ARG A 14 -21.25 16.91 -10.67
N LEU A 15 -19.92 16.78 -10.58
CA LEU A 15 -19.21 15.82 -9.72
C LEU A 15 -19.17 16.25 -8.24
N PHE A 16 -19.11 17.56 -7.96
CA PHE A 16 -19.02 18.11 -6.61
C PHE A 16 -20.39 18.40 -5.95
N ARG A 17 -21.51 18.05 -6.60
CA ARG A 17 -22.83 17.99 -5.95
C ARG A 17 -22.97 16.68 -5.16
N MET A 18 -22.03 16.41 -4.27
CA MET A 18 -22.19 15.38 -3.25
C MET A 18 -22.70 16.08 -1.98
N PRO A 19 -23.80 15.59 -1.37
CA PRO A 19 -24.24 16.14 -0.10
C PRO A 19 -23.13 15.92 0.96
N ALA A 20 -22.96 16.91 1.84
CA ALA A 20 -21.77 17.02 2.70
C ALA A 20 -21.62 15.85 3.69
N ASP A 21 -22.73 15.20 4.03
CA ASP A 21 -22.82 13.96 4.79
C ASP A 21 -22.14 12.78 4.08
N VAL A 22 -22.39 12.60 2.78
CA VAL A 22 -21.78 11.55 1.96
C VAL A 22 -20.29 11.83 1.78
N ALA A 23 -19.92 13.09 1.55
CA ALA A 23 -18.52 13.49 1.37
C ALA A 23 -17.69 13.25 2.64
N THR A 24 -18.18 13.68 3.81
CA THR A 24 -17.49 13.51 5.09
C THR A 24 -17.40 12.04 5.51
N THR A 25 -18.48 11.27 5.33
CA THR A 25 -18.49 9.82 5.61
C THR A 25 -17.49 9.08 4.73
N THR A 26 -17.49 9.38 3.44
CA THR A 26 -16.56 8.77 2.47
C THR A 26 -15.12 9.13 2.81
N LEU A 27 -14.83 10.42 3.06
CA LEU A 27 -13.51 10.87 3.49
C LEU A 27 -13.06 10.18 4.78
N GLY A 28 -13.95 10.08 5.78
CA GLY A 28 -13.67 9.41 7.05
C GLY A 28 -13.32 7.93 6.86
N LEU A 29 -14.10 7.19 6.06
CA LEU A 29 -13.83 5.79 5.73
C LEU A 29 -12.51 5.61 4.98
N HIS A 30 -12.22 6.49 4.02
CA HIS A 30 -10.94 6.46 3.31
C HIS A 30 -9.76 6.76 4.23
N LEU A 31 -9.85 7.80 5.05
CA LEU A 31 -8.82 8.17 6.02
C LEU A 31 -8.58 7.04 7.01
N ALA A 32 -9.64 6.49 7.62
CA ALA A 32 -9.55 5.36 8.53
C ALA A 32 -8.84 4.18 7.86
N ARG A 33 -9.29 3.78 6.67
CA ARG A 33 -8.66 2.70 5.91
C ARG A 33 -7.18 2.97 5.62
N GLN A 34 -6.83 4.19 5.22
CA GLN A 34 -5.44 4.57 4.94
C GLN A 34 -4.59 4.50 6.20
N VAL A 35 -5.04 5.12 7.30
CA VAL A 35 -4.32 5.09 8.59
C VAL A 35 -4.14 3.66 9.08
N THR A 36 -5.17 2.82 9.04
CA THR A 36 -5.08 1.40 9.41
C THR A 36 -4.06 0.65 8.55
N THR A 37 -4.05 0.88 7.25
CA THR A 37 -3.09 0.24 6.33
C THR A 37 -1.65 0.68 6.65
N LEU A 38 -1.43 1.97 6.91
CA LEU A 38 -0.11 2.49 7.28
C LEU A 38 0.32 1.97 8.65
N ALA A 39 -0.59 1.87 9.61
CA ALA A 39 -0.30 1.33 10.94
C ALA A 39 0.12 -0.14 10.88
N PHE A 40 -0.57 -0.98 10.12
CA PHE A 40 -0.16 -2.38 9.91
C PHE A 40 1.20 -2.47 9.22
N GLN A 41 1.43 -1.61 8.22
CA GLN A 41 2.72 -1.55 7.53
C GLN A 41 3.87 -1.21 8.48
N VAL A 42 3.70 -0.19 9.32
CA VAL A 42 4.69 0.19 10.33
C VAL A 42 4.85 -0.91 11.38
N GLY A 43 3.76 -1.55 11.80
CA GLY A 43 3.79 -2.69 12.71
C GLY A 43 4.65 -3.84 12.19
N MET A 44 4.53 -4.19 10.91
CA MET A 44 5.39 -5.18 10.27
C MET A 44 6.87 -4.78 10.30
N TRP A 45 7.17 -3.50 10.04
CA TRP A 45 8.55 -3.00 10.09
C TRP A 45 9.10 -2.96 11.51
N ALA A 46 8.28 -2.61 12.51
CA ALA A 46 8.68 -2.58 13.91
C ALA A 46 9.10 -3.97 14.42
N VAL A 47 8.47 -5.04 13.93
CA VAL A 47 8.89 -6.42 14.23
C VAL A 47 10.28 -6.72 13.64
N ALA A 48 10.56 -6.24 12.43
CA ALA A 48 11.84 -6.47 11.77
C ALA A 48 12.98 -5.53 12.23
N LEU A 49 12.63 -4.30 12.62
CA LEU A 49 13.53 -3.22 13.04
C LEU A 49 13.02 -2.65 14.38
N PRO A 50 13.12 -3.41 15.49
CA PRO A 50 12.60 -2.98 16.79
C PRO A 50 13.35 -1.78 17.38
N SER A 51 14.60 -1.56 16.96
CA SER A 51 15.42 -0.43 17.41
C SER A 51 15.24 0.84 16.57
N ALA A 52 14.41 0.81 15.52
CA ALA A 52 14.19 1.97 14.67
C ALA A 52 13.28 3.00 15.36
N GLY A 53 13.64 4.28 15.26
CA GLY A 53 12.82 5.37 15.78
C GLY A 53 11.63 5.70 14.87
N TRP A 54 10.67 6.48 15.39
CA TRP A 54 9.49 6.92 14.64
C TRP A 54 9.84 7.67 13.34
N SER A 55 10.93 8.44 13.35
CA SER A 55 11.44 9.16 12.18
C SER A 55 11.81 8.23 11.02
N ALA A 56 12.39 7.06 11.31
CA ALA A 56 12.75 6.07 10.28
C ALA A 56 11.50 5.56 9.55
N TRP A 57 10.44 5.25 10.30
CA TRP A 57 9.18 4.78 9.72
C TRP A 57 8.48 5.86 8.92
N LEU A 58 8.49 7.12 9.38
CA LEU A 58 7.95 8.25 8.62
C LEU A 58 8.71 8.46 7.30
N VAL A 59 10.05 8.37 7.31
CA VAL A 59 10.87 8.47 6.10
C VAL A 59 10.52 7.35 5.12
N LEU A 60 10.39 6.11 5.59
CA LEU A 60 10.00 4.97 4.74
C LEU A 60 8.56 5.12 4.19
N LEU A 61 7.60 5.60 5.00
CA LEU A 61 6.24 5.88 4.54
C LEU A 61 6.21 7.01 3.48
N ALA A 62 6.98 8.08 3.71
CA ALA A 62 7.11 9.18 2.77
C ALA A 62 7.74 8.71 1.45
N ALA A 63 8.82 7.92 1.52
CA ALA A 63 9.46 7.31 0.37
C ALA A 63 8.48 6.44 -0.42
N ARG A 64 7.71 5.57 0.26
CA ARG A 64 6.71 4.70 -0.38
C ARG A 64 5.61 5.50 -1.08
N THR A 65 5.07 6.51 -0.40
CA THR A 65 3.99 7.35 -0.95
C THR A 65 4.48 8.18 -2.13
N ALA A 66 5.68 8.77 -2.06
CA ALA A 66 6.31 9.46 -3.20
C ALA A 66 6.52 8.50 -4.38
N LEU A 67 7.08 7.32 -4.14
CA LEU A 67 7.33 6.31 -5.18
C LEU A 67 6.03 5.82 -5.83
N SER A 68 4.94 5.72 -5.07
CA SER A 68 3.62 5.33 -5.60
C SER A 68 3.07 6.29 -6.66
N ARG A 69 3.52 7.55 -6.66
CA ARG A 69 3.10 8.60 -7.60
C ARG A 69 3.94 8.63 -8.88
N VAL A 70 5.08 7.92 -8.92
CA VAL A 70 5.95 7.91 -10.09
C VAL A 70 5.33 7.02 -11.17
N PRO A 71 4.97 7.58 -12.34
CA PRO A 71 4.46 6.80 -13.46
C PRO A 71 5.59 5.93 -14.05
N LEU A 72 5.23 4.78 -14.63
CA LEU A 72 6.14 3.88 -15.36
C LEU A 72 7.25 3.19 -14.53
N LEU A 73 7.10 3.08 -13.21
CA LEU A 73 7.98 2.21 -12.41
C LEU A 73 7.78 0.72 -12.76
N PRO A 74 8.83 -0.03 -13.15
CA PRO A 74 8.71 -1.44 -13.54
C PRO A 74 8.16 -2.33 -12.42
N ASN A 75 8.66 -2.16 -11.19
CA ASN A 75 8.18 -2.85 -10.00
C ASN A 75 8.32 -1.94 -8.78
N LYS A 76 7.20 -1.41 -8.28
CA LYS A 76 7.20 -0.45 -7.16
C LYS A 76 7.75 -1.03 -5.86
N GLU A 77 7.52 -2.31 -5.59
CA GLU A 77 7.98 -2.96 -4.36
C GLU A 77 9.49 -3.19 -4.39
N LEU A 78 10.04 -3.65 -5.52
CA LEU A 78 11.49 -3.81 -5.67
C LEU A 78 12.22 -2.45 -5.61
N MET A 79 11.64 -1.43 -6.26
CA MET A 79 12.17 -0.07 -6.21
C MET A 79 12.12 0.50 -4.80
N PHE A 80 11.06 0.22 -4.04
CA PHE A 80 10.96 0.64 -2.65
C PHE A 80 11.97 -0.07 -1.75
N ALA A 81 12.18 -1.37 -1.95
CA ALA A 81 13.22 -2.12 -1.23
C ALA A 81 14.62 -1.55 -1.50
N GLY A 82 14.94 -1.27 -2.76
CA GLY A 82 16.21 -0.64 -3.14
C GLY A 82 16.37 0.76 -2.53
N LEU A 83 15.32 1.57 -2.56
CA LEU A 83 15.32 2.90 -1.93
C LEU A 83 15.49 2.81 -0.41
N GLY A 84 14.84 1.85 0.25
CA GLY A 84 14.98 1.63 1.68
C GLY A 84 16.42 1.30 2.08
N VAL A 85 17.11 0.44 1.32
CA VAL A 85 18.54 0.14 1.54
C VAL A 85 19.41 1.37 1.29
N ALA A 86 19.14 2.15 0.23
CA ALA A 86 19.85 3.39 -0.06
C ALA A 86 19.66 4.44 1.05
N LEU A 87 18.51 4.44 1.73
CA LEU A 87 18.21 5.33 2.85
C LEU A 87 18.76 4.85 4.20
N SER A 88 19.44 3.70 4.26
CA SER A 88 19.98 3.09 5.51
C SER A 88 20.72 4.08 6.42
N GLY A 89 21.56 4.95 5.84
CA GLY A 89 22.27 6.00 6.57
C GLY A 89 21.34 7.09 7.14
N VAL A 90 20.26 7.44 6.43
CA VAL A 90 19.27 8.44 6.87
C VAL A 90 18.41 7.88 8.01
N ILE A 91 18.05 6.60 7.95
CA ILE A 91 17.20 5.95 8.95
C ILE A 91 17.97 5.27 10.07
N ALA A 92 19.31 5.38 10.07
CA ALA A 92 20.23 4.80 11.05
C ALA A 92 19.97 3.30 11.31
N ALA A 93 19.63 2.54 10.27
CA ALA A 93 19.39 1.10 10.35
C ALA A 93 20.31 0.34 9.40
N PRO A 94 20.87 -0.83 9.80
CA PRO A 94 21.78 -1.58 8.95
C PRO A 94 21.12 -2.00 7.62
N PRO A 95 21.81 -1.81 6.48
CA PRO A 95 21.27 -2.11 5.16
C PRO A 95 20.86 -3.58 5.00
N GLU A 96 21.57 -4.51 5.65
CA GLU A 96 21.26 -5.95 5.62
C GLU A 96 19.92 -6.24 6.31
N ARG A 97 19.66 -5.57 7.44
CA ARG A 97 18.37 -5.72 8.16
C ARG A 97 17.21 -5.12 7.36
N ILE A 98 17.44 -3.98 6.71
CA ILE A 98 16.43 -3.35 5.84
C ILE A 98 16.12 -4.27 4.65
N ALA A 99 17.16 -4.82 4.00
CA ALA A 99 16.98 -5.77 2.90
C ALA A 99 16.21 -7.01 3.33
N ALA A 100 16.58 -7.63 4.46
CA ALA A 100 15.88 -8.78 5.02
C ALA A 100 14.41 -8.46 5.35
N MET A 101 14.12 -7.29 5.91
CA MET A 101 12.76 -6.83 6.18
C MET A 101 11.91 -6.78 4.91
N PHE A 102 12.45 -6.23 3.81
CA PHE A 102 11.72 -6.14 2.54
C PHE A 102 11.52 -7.50 1.88
N VAL A 103 12.52 -8.40 1.94
CA VAL A 103 12.38 -9.77 1.45
C VAL A 103 11.29 -10.52 2.23
N ALA A 104 11.31 -10.43 3.56
CA ALA A 104 10.28 -11.05 4.41
C ALA A 104 8.89 -10.47 4.13
N SER A 105 8.78 -9.14 3.99
CA SER A 105 7.53 -8.47 3.63
C SER A 105 7.01 -8.95 2.27
N GLY A 106 7.88 -9.03 1.27
CA GLY A 106 7.53 -9.52 -0.08
C GLY A 106 7.06 -10.98 -0.06
N ALA A 107 7.77 -11.85 0.66
CA ALA A 107 7.39 -13.25 0.84
C ALA A 107 6.03 -13.39 1.52
N LEU A 108 5.77 -12.61 2.59
CA LEU A 108 4.48 -12.62 3.28
C LEU A 108 3.36 -12.16 2.35
N VAL A 109 3.57 -11.09 1.58
CA VAL A 109 2.59 -10.59 0.62
C VAL A 109 2.27 -11.65 -0.42
N VAL A 110 3.28 -12.27 -1.04
CA VAL A 110 3.08 -13.35 -2.02
C VAL A 110 2.35 -14.55 -1.39
N GLY A 111 2.73 -14.93 -0.16
CA GLY A 111 2.07 -15.99 0.59
C GLY A 111 0.59 -15.70 0.86
N CYS A 112 0.26 -14.47 1.27
CA CYS A 112 -1.13 -14.04 1.47
C CYS A 112 -1.93 -14.06 0.16
N HIS A 113 -1.34 -13.59 -0.95
CA HIS A 113 -2.00 -13.66 -2.27
C HIS A 113 -2.28 -15.11 -2.67
N LEU A 114 -1.30 -15.99 -2.51
CA LEU A 114 -1.45 -17.41 -2.80
C LEU A 114 -2.53 -18.04 -1.92
N LEU A 115 -2.56 -17.72 -0.63
CA LEU A 115 -3.58 -18.20 0.30
C LEU A 115 -4.99 -17.77 -0.13
N VAL A 116 -5.18 -16.47 -0.39
CA VAL A 116 -6.47 -15.93 -0.85
C VAL A 116 -6.88 -16.56 -2.18
N PHE A 117 -5.94 -16.75 -3.10
CA PHE A 117 -6.18 -17.41 -4.38
C PHE A 117 -6.67 -18.86 -4.19
N VAL A 118 -5.98 -19.65 -3.36
CA VAL A 118 -6.37 -21.04 -3.07
C VAL A 118 -7.73 -21.12 -2.38
N LEU A 119 -8.01 -20.22 -1.43
CA LEU A 119 -9.32 -20.14 -0.78
C LEU A 119 -10.43 -19.76 -1.78
N GLY A 120 -10.13 -18.84 -2.70
CA GLY A 120 -11.02 -18.46 -3.80
C GLY A 120 -11.35 -19.64 -4.71
N LEU A 121 -10.35 -20.44 -5.10
CA LEU A 121 -10.56 -21.66 -5.90
C LEU A 121 -11.44 -22.68 -5.17
N ARG A 122 -11.27 -22.83 -3.85
CA ARG A 122 -12.13 -23.69 -3.02
C ARG A 122 -13.57 -23.18 -2.91
N GLY A 123 -13.77 -21.86 -2.89
CA GLY A 123 -15.10 -21.25 -2.92
C GLY A 123 -15.79 -21.44 -4.29
N ALA A 124 -15.06 -21.21 -5.38
CA ALA A 124 -15.57 -21.36 -6.74
C ALA A 124 -15.93 -22.81 -7.08
N SER A 125 -15.12 -23.78 -6.65
CA SER A 125 -15.40 -25.22 -6.87
C SER A 125 -16.64 -25.72 -6.10
N ARG A 126 -16.97 -25.13 -4.95
CA ARG A 126 -18.20 -25.41 -4.20
C ARG A 126 -19.45 -24.79 -4.82
N ALA A 127 -19.33 -23.67 -5.53
CA ALA A 127 -20.45 -23.05 -6.23
C ALA A 127 -20.84 -23.80 -7.52
N VAL A 128 -19.93 -24.64 -8.05
CA VAL A 128 -20.08 -25.37 -9.32
C VAL A 128 -20.57 -26.81 -9.12
N SER A 129 -20.78 -27.31 -7.90
CA SER A 129 -21.46 -28.60 -7.70
C SER A 129 -22.95 -28.46 -8.07
N PRO A 130 -23.40 -28.96 -9.24
CA PRO A 130 -24.80 -28.96 -9.59
C PRO A 130 -25.46 -30.01 -8.71
N THR A 131 -26.62 -29.68 -8.17
CA THR A 131 -27.57 -30.66 -7.65
C THR A 131 -27.70 -31.84 -8.62
N ALA A 132 -27.19 -33.00 -8.21
CA ALA A 132 -27.55 -34.30 -8.78
C ALA A 132 -28.75 -34.86 -8.01
#